data_AF-A0A9E3RI49-F1
#
_entry.id   AF-A0A9E3RI49-F1
#
_cell.length_a   1.000
_cell.length_b   1.000
_cell.length_c   1.000
_cell.angle_alpha   90.00
_cell.angle_beta   90.00
_cell.angle_gamma   90.00
#
_symmetry.space_group_name_H-M   'P 1'
#
loop_
_entity.id
_entity.type
_entity.pdbx_description
1 polymer ?
#
loop_
_entity_poly.entity_id
_entity_poly.type
_entity_poly.pdbx_seq_one_letter_code
_entity_poly.pdbx_strand_id
1 'polypeptide(L)' 'MHKVILDTNVVISALIQYGAPYKIINEFVLENKIHLCISKDLVAEYINVISRPKFSRYTDFFRLAELLIADCRYSK' A
#
# COMPACT_ATOMS: atom_id res chain seq x y z
N MET A 1 -12.46 -16.29 3.05
CA MET A 1 -11.63 -15.07 3.16
C MET A 1 -10.66 -15.07 1.99
N HIS A 2 -10.71 -14.05 1.13
CA HIS A 2 -9.90 -14.01 -0.10
C HIS A 2 -8.50 -13.47 0.19
N LYS A 3 -7.48 -14.12 -0.37
CA LYS A 3 -6.09 -13.67 -0.35
C LYS A 3 -5.83 -12.86 -1.63
N VAL A 4 -5.28 -11.67 -1.50
CA VAL A 4 -5.00 -10.79 -2.64
C VAL A 4 -3.58 -10.26 -2.57
N ILE A 5 -2.97 -10.08 -3.73
CA ILE A 5 -1.74 -9.32 -3.89
C ILE A 5 -2.15 -8.03 -4.60
N LEU A 6 -1.75 -6.89 -4.05
CA LEU A 6 -2.00 -5.60 -4.70
C LEU A 6 -0.81 -5.22 -5.57
N ASP A 7 -1.09 -4.72 -6.76
CA ASP A 7 -0.06 -4.13 -7.60
C ASP A 7 0.48 -2.85 -6.95
N THR A 8 1.78 -2.57 -7.15
CA THR A 8 2.44 -1.37 -6.64
C THR A 8 1.69 -0.10 -7.05
N ASN A 9 1.16 -0.01 -8.28
CA ASN A 9 0.41 1.17 -8.73
C ASN A 9 -0.91 1.34 -7.98
N VAL A 10 -1.56 0.27 -7.54
CA VAL A 10 -2.79 0.36 -6.73
C VAL A 10 -2.45 0.96 -5.37
N VAL A 11 -1.39 0.47 -4.72
CA VAL A 11 -0.93 0.99 -3.43
C VAL A 11 -0.53 2.47 -3.55
N ILE A 12 0.28 2.81 -4.55
CA ILE A 12 0.73 4.19 -4.77
C ILE A 12 -0.46 5.11 -5.08
N SER A 13 -1.41 4.67 -5.90
CA SER A 13 -2.60 5.45 -6.22
C SER A 13 -3.48 5.67 -4.98
N ALA A 14 -3.58 4.69 -4.09
CA ALA A 14 -4.30 4.81 -2.82
C ALA A 14 -3.69 5.86 -1.88
N LEU A 15 -2.37 6.02 -1.93
CA LEU A 15 -1.64 7.03 -1.14
C LEU A 15 -1.73 8.45 -1.73
N ILE A 16 -2.08 8.59 -3.01
CA ILE A 16 -2.09 9.87 -3.72
C ILE A 16 -3.50 10.47 -3.80
N GLN A 17 -4.52 9.65 -4.03
CA GLN A 17 -5.85 10.12 -4.34
C GLN A 17 -6.94 9.30 -3.66
N TYR A 18 -8.01 9.99 -3.26
CA TYR A 18 -9.24 9.40 -2.75
C TYR A 18 -10.08 8.84 -3.89
N GLY A 19 -9.71 7.65 -4.37
CA GLY A 19 -10.41 6.93 -5.44
C GLY A 19 -10.65 5.46 -5.10
N ALA A 20 -10.95 4.65 -6.12
CA ALA A 20 -11.12 3.20 -5.94
C ALA A 20 -9.94 2.53 -5.22
N PRO A 21 -8.66 2.85 -5.53
CA PRO A 21 -7.51 2.27 -4.81
C PRO A 21 -7.52 2.59 -3.30
N TYR A 22 -7.87 3.83 -2.93
CA TYR A 22 -8.00 4.22 -1.53
C TYR A 22 -9.09 3.41 -0.82
N LYS A 23 -10.25 3.24 -1.46
CA LYS A 23 -11.35 2.42 -0.91
C LYS A 23 -10.97 0.96 -0.74
N ILE A 24 -10.20 0.39 -1.67
CA ILE A 24 -9.69 -0.98 -1.56
C ILE A 24 -8.89 -1.14 -0.26
N ILE A 25 -7.98 -0.22 0.03
CA ILE A 25 -7.17 -0.29 1.26
C ILE A 25 -8.06 -0.05 2.49
N ASN A 26 -8.81 1.04 2.50
CA ASN A 26 -9.54 1.48 3.69
C ASN A 26 -10.71 0.56 4.06
N GLU A 27 -11.50 0.13 3.09
CA GLU A 27 -12.75 -0.62 3.34
C GLU A 27 -12.57 -2.14 3.31
N PHE A 28 -11.50 -2.65 2.68
CA PHE A 28 -11.30 -4.09 2.53
C PHE A 28 -10.06 -4.60 3.27
N VAL A 29 -8.91 -3.92 3.16
CA VAL A 29 -7.68 -4.35 3.84
C VAL A 29 -7.75 -4.03 5.34
N LEU A 30 -7.97 -2.77 5.71
CA LEU A 30 -7.98 -2.35 7.13
C LEU A 30 -9.15 -2.95 7.92
N GLU A 31 -10.31 -3.15 7.28
CA GLU A 31 -11.46 -3.82 7.88
C GLU A 31 -11.33 -5.36 7.89
N ASN A 32 -10.16 -5.92 7.51
CA ASN A 32 -9.89 -7.36 7.45
C ASN A 32 -10.89 -8.18 6.59
N LYS A 33 -11.54 -7.55 5.58
CA LYS A 33 -12.43 -8.26 4.64
C LYS A 33 -11.65 -9.07 3.60
N ILE A 34 -10.43 -8.63 3.29
CA ILE A 34 -9.46 -9.35 2.44
C ILE A 34 -8.13 -9.50 3.18
N HIS A 35 -7.42 -10.58 2.89
CA HIS A 35 -6.07 -10.77 3.42
C HIS A 35 -5.06 -10.30 2.38
N LEU A 36 -4.37 -9.20 2.67
CA LEU A 36 -3.28 -8.70 1.85
C LEU A 36 -2.06 -9.61 2.01
N CYS A 37 -1.67 -10.27 0.93
CA CYS A 37 -0.46 -11.06 0.85
C CYS A 37 0.66 -10.19 0.27
N ILE A 38 1.74 -10.02 1.05
CA ILE A 38 2.91 -9.26 0.62
C ILE A 38 4.18 -10.08 0.90
N SER A 39 5.05 -10.19 -0.11
CA SER A 39 6.37 -10.81 0.01
C SER A 39 7.43 -9.78 0.34
N LYS A 40 8.60 -10.22 0.82
CA LYS A 40 9.73 -9.33 1.09
C LYS A 40 10.20 -8.59 -0.17
N ASP A 41 10.22 -9.29 -1.32
CA ASP A 41 10.63 -8.70 -2.59
C ASP A 41 9.66 -7.61 -3.03
N LEU A 42 8.35 -7.81 -2.82
CA LEU A 42 7.33 -6.81 -3.13
C LEU A 42 7.42 -5.60 -2.19
N VAL A 43 7.71 -5.80 -0.90
CA VAL A 43 8.01 -4.69 0.02
C VAL A 43 9.22 -3.88 -0.44
N ALA A 44 10.29 -4.56 -0.88
CA ALA A 44 11.48 -3.88 -1.38
C ALA A 44 11.17 -3.05 -2.66
N GLU A 45 10.34 -3.59 -3.56
CA GLU A 45 9.84 -2.84 -4.71
C GLU A 45 9.04 -1.61 -4.27
N TYR A 46 8.11 -1.76 -3.33
CA TYR A 46 7.29 -0.66 -2.83
C TYR A 46 8.15 0.46 -2.27
N ILE A 47 9.14 0.12 -1.44
CA ILE A 47 10.10 1.09 -0.89
C ILE A 47 10.81 1.83 -2.04
N ASN A 48 11.35 1.09 -3.02
CA ASN A 48 12.03 1.68 -4.19
C ASN A 48 11.12 2.62 -5.00
N VAL A 49 9.82 2.32 -5.11
CA VAL A 49 8.87 3.19 -5.81
C VAL A 49 8.52 4.41 -4.97
N ILE A 50 8.17 4.23 -3.69
CA ILE A 50 7.79 5.30 -2.76
C ILE A 50 8.92 6.32 -2.60
N SER A 51 10.18 5.89 -2.59
CA SER A 51 11.35 6.77 -2.48
C SER A 51 11.61 7.65 -3.71
N ARG A 52 10.85 7.51 -4.80
CA ARG A 52 11.06 8.34 -6.01
C ARG A 52 10.72 9.81 -5.73
N PRO A 53 11.60 10.77 -6.10
CA PRO A 53 11.42 12.19 -5.79
C PRO A 53 10.10 12.79 -6.27
N LYS A 54 9.51 12.27 -7.35
CA LYS A 54 8.23 12.75 -7.90
C LYS A 54 7.06 12.66 -6.92
N PHE A 55 7.16 11.86 -5.86
CA PHE A 55 6.11 11.71 -4.86
C PHE A 55 6.19 12.73 -3.72
N SER A 56 7.29 13.49 -3.61
CA SER A 56 7.44 14.53 -2.57
C SER A 56 6.45 15.68 -2.69
N ARG A 57 5.85 15.86 -3.87
CA ARG A 57 4.80 16.86 -4.12
C ARG A 57 3.46 16.52 -3.46
N TYR A 58 3.27 15.29 -2.98
CA TYR A 58 2.03 14.85 -2.35
C TYR A 58 2.18 14.97 -0.84
N THR A 59 1.36 15.84 -0.24
CA THR A 59 1.27 16.02 1.21
C THR A 59 0.94 14.68 1.88
N ASP A 60 1.57 14.40 3.03
CA ASP A 60 1.40 13.17 3.82
C ASP A 60 1.78 11.84 3.15
N PHE A 61 2.20 11.82 1.89
CA PHE A 61 2.45 10.58 1.15
C PHE A 61 3.45 9.65 1.86
N PHE A 62 4.59 10.18 2.30
CA PHE A 62 5.61 9.38 3.00
C PHE A 62 5.12 8.87 4.36
N ARG A 63 4.37 9.69 5.10
CA ARG A 63 3.78 9.29 6.39
C ARG A 63 2.79 8.14 6.22
N LEU A 64 1.91 8.23 5.21
CA LEU A 64 0.94 7.18 4.90
C LEU A 64 1.63 5.91 4.39
N ALA A 65 2.68 6.06 3.58
CA ALA A 65 3.49 4.95 3.11
C ALA A 65 4.16 4.17 4.25
N GLU A 66 4.74 4.86 5.23
CA GLU A 66 5.33 4.24 6.42
C GLU A 66 4.29 3.45 7.23
N LEU A 67 3.09 4.03 7.45
CA LEU A 67 2.01 3.35 8.15
C LEU A 67 1.57 2.07 7.42
N LEU A 68 1.45 2.12 6.10
CA LEU A 68 1.09 0.96 5.29
C LEU A 68 2.15 -0.15 5.35
N ILE A 69 3.44 0.21 5.33
CA ILE A 69 4.54 -0.75 5.46
C ILE A 69 4.58 -1.34 6.89
N ALA A 70 4.32 -0.54 7.92
CA ALA A 70 4.31 -1.00 9.31
C ALA A 70 3.16 -2.01 9.59
N ASP A 71 2.02 -1.84 8.91
CA ASP A 71 0.87 -2.75 9.05
C ASP A 71 1.00 -4.02 8.19
N CYS A 72 1.93 -4.02 7.22
CA CYS A 72 2.23 -5.20 6.41
C CYS A 72 2.82 -6.33 7.28
N ARG A 73 1.96 -7.25 7.68
CA ARG A 73 2.39 -8.51 8.30
C ARG A 73 2.97 -9.41 7.22
N TYR A 74 4.26 -9.72 7.32
CA TYR A 74 4.90 -10.71 6.45
C TYR A 74 4.10 -12.02 6.50
N SER A 75 3.55 -12.43 5.37
CA SER A 75 3.04 -13.79 5.22
C SER A 75 4.25 -14.70 5.21
N LYS A 76 4.36 -15.58 6.22
CA LYS A 76 5.40 -16.61 6.30
C LYS A 76 5.28 -17.60 5.15
#